data_AF-A8NEM3-F1
#
_entry.id   AF-A8NEM3-F1
#
_cell.length_a   1.000
_cell.length_b   1.000
_cell.length_c   1.000
_cell.angle_alpha   90.00
_cell.angle_beta   90.00
_cell.angle_gamma   90.00
#
_symmetry.space_group_name_H-M   'P 1'
#
loop_
_entity.id
_entity.type
_entity.pdbx_description
1 polymer ?
#
loop_
_entity_poly.entity_id
_entity_poly.type
_entity_poly.pdbx_seq_one_letter_code
_entity_poly.pdbx_strand_id
1 'polypeptide(L)'
;MLTHRGFSAWITVDDEPLPEYLVAVDESSHRVSCWIPGEEGQSFTVWWQDHGGKVDTCSFILLDGLAVPGRFLFGEGVSSRSGLRSSHMTEKPFVFTKVPQEEDSAESNKDAGTIVVKIKRVKRVAARPSNPVRPVGDVAASGKKKVGDLCVGFGQERSTTLQYHSTWSVVPYDDPESEKPSTYVSFVFRYRSAEFLESQGIAPDVKQRMAPKLGEKRRVSSLPPATLAAVLATPSPSPPKKPRLEYNRPRLTEPISIHDQGAFATRRTSGDIKRVASWKDAPSLPSQGVVIFPRSQRAISTTNHNSFLPSSNSSETSTLSDDDDDRYERSFS
;
A
#
# COMPACT_ATOMS: atom_id res chain seq x y z
N MET A 1 -9.41 -7.14 5.72
CA MET A 1 -8.09 -7.41 5.13
C MET A 1 -8.30 -7.97 3.73
N LEU A 2 -7.84 -7.26 2.70
CA LEU A 2 -7.92 -7.73 1.32
C LEU A 2 -6.90 -8.84 1.07
N THR A 3 -7.29 -9.89 0.35
CA THR A 3 -6.43 -11.04 0.02
C THR A 3 -6.53 -11.41 -1.45
N HIS A 4 -5.41 -11.54 -2.17
CA HIS A 4 -5.38 -12.02 -3.55
C HIS A 4 -3.99 -12.53 -3.94
N ARG A 5 -3.94 -13.62 -4.71
CA ARG A 5 -2.71 -14.21 -5.26
C ARG A 5 -1.58 -14.49 -4.24
N GLY A 6 -1.95 -14.88 -3.02
CA GLY A 6 -0.97 -15.13 -1.96
C GLY A 6 -0.42 -13.87 -1.30
N PHE A 7 -1.08 -12.72 -1.49
CA PHE A 7 -0.77 -11.47 -0.80
C PHE A 7 -1.99 -10.95 -0.03
N SER A 8 -1.72 -10.23 1.05
CA SER A 8 -2.72 -9.39 1.72
C SER A 8 -2.29 -7.94 1.79
N ALA A 9 -3.25 -7.03 1.85
CA ALA A 9 -3.02 -5.63 2.19
C ALA A 9 -4.17 -5.08 3.06
N TRP A 10 -3.85 -4.13 3.92
CA TRP A 10 -4.82 -3.43 4.77
C TRP A 10 -4.28 -2.07 5.21
N ILE A 11 -5.17 -1.20 5.68
CA ILE A 11 -4.83 0.12 6.22
C ILE A 11 -5.16 0.12 7.71
N THR A 12 -4.26 0.68 8.53
CA THR A 12 -4.51 0.89 9.96
C THR A 12 -4.49 2.37 10.33
N VAL A 13 -5.29 2.75 11.31
CA VAL A 13 -5.25 4.03 12.03
C VAL A 13 -5.10 3.68 13.51
N ASP A 14 -4.12 4.29 14.19
CA ASP A 14 -3.78 3.98 15.59
C ASP A 14 -3.61 2.46 15.85
N ASP A 15 -2.91 1.80 14.92
CA ASP A 15 -2.66 0.34 14.90
C ASP A 15 -3.91 -0.55 14.80
N GLU A 16 -5.11 0.02 14.63
CA GLU A 16 -6.35 -0.72 14.38
C GLU A 16 -6.68 -0.77 12.87
N PRO A 17 -7.02 -1.95 12.32
CA PRO A 17 -7.37 -2.07 10.91
C PRO A 17 -8.71 -1.41 10.60
N LEU A 18 -8.74 -0.57 9.57
CA LEU A 18 -9.97 0.06 9.10
C LEU A 18 -10.94 -0.97 8.51
N PRO A 19 -12.26 -0.80 8.68
CA PRO A 19 -13.26 -1.65 8.05
C PRO A 19 -13.24 -1.46 6.52
N GLU A 20 -13.44 -2.56 5.81
CA GLU A 20 -13.44 -2.61 4.35
C GLU A 20 -14.85 -2.90 3.83
N TYR A 21 -15.35 -2.06 2.92
CA TYR A 21 -16.69 -2.15 2.36
C TYR A 21 -16.64 -2.40 0.85
N LEU A 22 -17.67 -3.09 0.33
CA LEU A 22 -17.84 -3.40 -1.10
C LEU A 22 -16.56 -3.92 -1.76
N VAL A 23 -16.00 -5.00 -1.20
CA VAL A 23 -14.81 -5.64 -1.76
C VAL A 23 -15.14 -6.22 -3.14
N ALA A 24 -14.37 -5.80 -4.16
CA ALA A 24 -14.50 -6.26 -5.53
C ALA A 24 -13.15 -6.77 -6.04
N VAL A 25 -13.18 -7.92 -6.72
CA VAL A 25 -12.01 -8.55 -7.34
C VAL A 25 -12.17 -8.49 -8.86
N ASP A 26 -11.18 -7.91 -9.52
CA ASP A 26 -11.03 -7.91 -10.96
C ASP A 26 -9.93 -8.92 -11.31
N GLU A 27 -10.37 -10.12 -11.70
CA GLU A 27 -9.49 -11.25 -12.03
C GLU A 27 -8.66 -10.99 -13.28
N SER A 28 -9.12 -10.13 -14.20
CA SER A 28 -8.40 -9.83 -15.45
C SER A 28 -7.16 -8.97 -15.21
N SER A 29 -7.27 -7.98 -14.32
CA SER A 29 -6.18 -7.07 -13.96
C SER A 29 -5.47 -7.44 -12.65
N HIS A 30 -5.89 -8.54 -12.00
CA HIS A 30 -5.40 -8.99 -10.69
C HIS A 30 -5.45 -7.89 -9.63
N ARG A 31 -6.59 -7.20 -9.60
CA ARG A 31 -6.83 -6.03 -8.77
C ARG A 31 -7.95 -6.30 -7.80
N VAL A 32 -7.70 -6.05 -6.51
CA VAL A 32 -8.76 -6.03 -5.48
C VAL A 32 -8.99 -4.60 -5.06
N SER A 33 -10.26 -4.21 -4.92
CA SER A 33 -10.62 -2.88 -4.45
C SER A 33 -11.66 -2.93 -3.35
N CYS A 34 -11.65 -1.93 -2.48
CA CYS A 34 -12.68 -1.71 -1.46
C CYS A 34 -12.81 -0.23 -1.12
N TRP A 35 -13.83 0.09 -0.32
CA TRP A 35 -13.97 1.39 0.33
C TRP A 35 -13.55 1.30 1.79
N ILE A 36 -12.88 2.35 2.28
CA ILE A 36 -12.50 2.51 3.68
C ILE A 36 -12.90 3.90 4.18
N PRO A 37 -13.27 4.05 5.46
CA PRO A 37 -13.49 5.36 6.05
C PRO A 37 -12.14 6.06 6.30
N GLY A 38 -12.12 7.37 6.20
CA GLY A 38 -11.02 8.21 6.67
C GLY A 38 -11.55 9.44 7.38
N GLU A 39 -10.82 9.93 8.38
CA GLU A 39 -11.15 11.18 9.08
C GLU A 39 -9.97 12.14 9.01
N GLU A 40 -10.28 13.43 8.87
CA GLU A 40 -9.28 14.49 8.81
C GLU A 40 -8.37 14.48 10.05
N GLY A 41 -7.07 14.62 9.82
CA GLY A 41 -6.04 14.65 10.86
C GLY A 41 -5.55 13.26 11.31
N GLN A 42 -6.25 12.18 10.94
CA GLN A 42 -5.82 10.83 11.30
C GLN A 42 -4.60 10.39 10.49
N SER A 43 -3.57 9.94 11.20
CA SER A 43 -2.42 9.29 10.59
C SER A 43 -2.75 7.84 10.28
N PHE A 44 -2.29 7.34 9.13
CA PHE A 44 -2.54 5.96 8.74
C PHE A 44 -1.25 5.23 8.33
N THR A 45 -1.30 3.90 8.42
CA THR A 45 -0.23 3.00 7.98
C THR A 45 -0.75 2.04 6.94
N VAL A 46 -0.02 1.93 5.83
CA VAL A 46 -0.27 0.96 4.76
C VAL A 46 0.49 -0.32 5.09
N TRP A 47 -0.21 -1.43 5.20
CA TRP A 47 0.37 -2.75 5.46
C TRP A 47 0.19 -3.68 4.28
N TRP A 48 1.15 -4.58 4.07
CA TRP A 48 1.03 -5.68 3.15
C TRP A 48 1.84 -6.89 3.59
N GLN A 49 1.39 -8.06 3.17
CA GLN A 49 1.96 -9.35 3.52
C GLN A 49 2.11 -10.23 2.28
N ASP A 50 3.24 -10.92 2.20
CA ASP A 50 3.48 -12.06 1.32
C ASP A 50 3.30 -13.35 2.14
N HIS A 51 2.36 -14.21 1.71
CA HIS A 51 2.01 -15.45 2.40
C HIS A 51 2.90 -16.65 2.02
N GLY A 52 4.04 -16.43 1.39
CA GLY A 52 5.01 -17.49 1.11
C GLY A 52 5.20 -17.79 -0.37
N GLY A 53 5.25 -16.75 -1.22
CA GLY A 53 5.45 -16.89 -2.67
C GLY A 53 6.82 -17.44 -3.08
N LYS A 54 7.82 -17.50 -2.17
CA LYS A 54 9.23 -17.91 -2.44
C LYS A 54 9.94 -17.10 -3.53
N VAL A 55 9.32 -16.02 -3.99
CA VAL A 55 9.84 -15.12 -5.02
C VAL A 55 10.02 -13.76 -4.37
N ASP A 56 11.18 -13.14 -4.60
CA ASP A 56 11.42 -11.78 -4.09
C ASP A 56 10.39 -10.82 -4.71
N THR A 57 9.80 -9.98 -3.88
CA THR A 57 8.83 -8.96 -4.32
C THR A 57 9.29 -7.58 -3.94
N CYS A 58 8.87 -6.59 -4.74
CA CYS A 58 8.97 -5.19 -4.40
C CYS A 58 7.60 -4.53 -4.49
N SER A 59 7.33 -3.64 -3.56
CA SER A 59 6.05 -2.93 -3.44
C SER A 59 6.20 -1.45 -3.76
N PHE A 60 5.16 -0.89 -4.35
CA PHE A 60 4.98 0.54 -4.59
C PHE A 60 3.64 0.97 -4.03
N ILE A 61 3.62 2.13 -3.41
CA ILE A 61 2.40 2.70 -2.86
C ILE A 61 2.09 3.95 -3.67
N LEU A 62 0.87 4.10 -4.15
CA LEU A 62 0.40 5.35 -4.75
C LEU A 62 -0.59 5.97 -3.78
N LEU A 63 -0.34 7.22 -3.40
CA LEU A 63 -1.19 8.02 -2.52
C LEU A 63 -1.79 9.13 -3.36
N ASP A 64 -3.05 9.02 -3.74
CA ASP A 64 -3.67 9.96 -4.70
C ASP A 64 -2.87 10.11 -6.00
N GLY A 65 -2.31 9.01 -6.51
CA GLY A 65 -1.43 9.00 -7.69
C GLY A 65 0.04 9.35 -7.38
N LEU A 66 0.37 9.89 -6.21
CA LEU A 66 1.75 10.14 -5.81
C LEU A 66 2.46 8.83 -5.47
N ALA A 67 3.45 8.46 -6.29
CA ALA A 67 4.25 7.26 -6.08
C ALA A 67 5.23 7.42 -4.89
N VAL A 68 5.04 6.57 -3.89
CA VAL A 68 5.88 6.43 -2.70
C VAL A 68 6.60 5.08 -2.75
N PRO A 69 7.91 5.04 -2.45
CA PRO A 69 8.66 3.80 -2.44
C PRO A 69 8.20 2.86 -1.31
N GLY A 70 7.86 1.62 -1.66
CA GLY A 70 7.56 0.57 -0.70
C GLY A 70 8.81 -0.16 -0.20
N ARG A 71 8.68 -1.46 0.09
CA ARG A 71 9.76 -2.32 0.59
C ARG A 71 9.91 -3.59 -0.24
N PHE A 72 11.06 -4.21 -0.10
CA PHE A 72 11.28 -5.59 -0.55
C PHE A 72 10.75 -6.59 0.48
N LEU A 73 10.18 -7.68 0.00
CA LEU A 73 9.95 -8.93 0.75
C LEU A 73 10.67 -10.07 0.02
N PHE A 74 11.22 -11.02 0.77
CA PHE A 74 12.10 -12.07 0.22
C PHE A 74 11.37 -13.41 0.15
N GLY A 75 10.22 -13.41 -0.53
CA GLY A 75 9.38 -14.59 -0.71
C GLY A 75 8.44 -14.93 0.43
N GLU A 76 8.47 -14.18 1.54
CA GLU A 76 7.49 -14.19 2.63
C GLU A 76 7.65 -12.95 3.52
N GLY A 77 6.63 -12.67 4.33
CA GLY A 77 6.72 -11.74 5.46
C GLY A 77 5.76 -10.56 5.39
N VAL A 78 5.84 -9.70 6.40
CA VAL A 78 4.96 -8.53 6.56
C VAL A 78 5.79 -7.25 6.50
N SER A 79 5.29 -6.25 5.78
CA SER A 79 5.87 -4.92 5.72
C SER A 79 4.80 -3.85 5.86
N SER A 80 5.28 -2.63 6.14
CA SER A 80 4.41 -1.47 6.23
C SER A 80 5.11 -0.17 5.90
N ARG A 81 4.31 0.86 5.68
CA ARG A 81 4.74 2.23 5.46
C ARG A 81 3.73 3.20 6.06
N SER A 82 4.21 4.12 6.90
CA SER A 82 3.39 5.13 7.58
C SER A 82 3.81 6.56 7.27
N GLY A 83 4.81 6.77 6.41
CA GLY A 83 5.30 8.10 6.09
C GLY A 83 6.26 8.18 4.91
N LEU A 84 6.42 9.39 4.38
CA LEU A 84 7.36 9.75 3.33
C LEU A 84 8.63 10.33 3.95
N ARG A 85 9.79 9.84 3.51
CA ARG A 85 11.07 10.26 4.08
C ARG A 85 11.43 11.67 3.61
N SER A 86 11.72 12.57 4.55
CA SER A 86 12.12 13.96 4.31
C SER A 86 13.60 14.21 4.52
N SER A 87 14.30 13.37 5.30
CA SER A 87 15.76 13.35 5.40
C SER A 87 16.32 11.94 5.66
N HIS A 88 17.63 11.80 5.88
CA HIS A 88 18.23 10.53 6.26
C HIS A 88 17.72 9.96 7.60
N MET A 89 17.17 10.81 8.47
CA MET A 89 16.76 10.46 9.83
C MET A 89 15.36 10.99 10.20
N THR A 90 14.62 11.53 9.23
CA THR A 90 13.27 12.05 9.46
C THR A 90 12.29 11.62 8.36
N GLU A 91 11.00 11.55 8.73
CA GLU A 91 9.90 11.28 7.81
C GLU A 91 8.67 12.12 8.19
N LYS A 92 7.82 12.40 7.21
CA LYS A 92 6.49 12.98 7.41
C LYS A 92 5.43 11.88 7.34
N PRO A 93 4.61 11.68 8.39
CA PRO A 93 3.55 10.66 8.41
C PRO A 93 2.50 10.88 7.32
N PHE A 94 1.87 9.81 6.85
CA PHE A 94 0.68 9.92 6.00
C PHE A 94 -0.52 10.29 6.85
N VAL A 95 -1.25 11.32 6.44
CA VAL A 95 -2.41 11.85 7.18
C VAL A 95 -3.55 12.06 6.19
N PHE A 96 -4.79 11.81 6.60
CA PHE A 96 -5.94 12.27 5.83
C PHE A 96 -6.14 13.78 6.07
N THR A 97 -6.18 14.58 5.02
CA THR A 97 -6.32 16.03 5.10
C THR A 97 -7.49 16.47 4.23
N LYS A 98 -8.17 17.56 4.58
CA LYS A 98 -9.16 18.15 3.65
C LYS A 98 -8.46 18.92 2.56
N VAL A 99 -9.01 18.86 1.35
CA VAL A 99 -8.55 19.66 0.23
C VAL A 99 -8.78 21.14 0.58
N PRO A 100 -7.72 21.98 0.59
CA PRO A 100 -7.87 23.39 0.90
C PRO A 100 -8.77 24.10 -0.12
N GLN A 101 -9.41 25.19 0.30
CA GLN A 101 -10.40 25.91 -0.49
C GLN A 101 -9.80 26.73 -1.65
N GLU A 102 -8.49 26.69 -1.87
CA GLU A 102 -7.78 27.63 -2.73
C GLU A 102 -7.13 26.96 -3.96
N GLU A 103 -7.35 27.64 -5.09
CA GLU A 103 -6.77 27.52 -6.43
C GLU A 103 -7.25 26.39 -7.35
N ASP A 104 -7.94 26.83 -8.41
CA ASP A 104 -8.33 26.07 -9.60
C ASP A 104 -7.10 25.49 -10.34
N SER A 105 -6.47 24.49 -9.75
CA SER A 105 -5.48 23.65 -10.42
C SER A 105 -6.20 22.77 -11.46
N ALA A 106 -5.88 22.99 -12.73
CA ALA A 106 -6.70 22.59 -13.88
C ALA A 106 -6.62 21.09 -14.28
N GLU A 107 -5.95 20.24 -13.50
CA GLU A 107 -5.74 18.83 -13.86
C GLU A 107 -6.52 17.86 -12.96
N SER A 108 -7.44 17.10 -13.56
CA SER A 108 -8.19 16.05 -12.85
C SER A 108 -7.31 14.81 -12.70
N ASN A 109 -6.74 14.61 -11.53
CA ASN A 109 -6.05 13.35 -11.21
C ASN A 109 -7.10 12.26 -10.96
N LYS A 110 -7.13 11.24 -11.82
CA LYS A 110 -8.08 10.11 -11.74
C LYS A 110 -7.90 9.27 -10.47
N ASP A 111 -6.72 9.33 -9.87
CA ASP A 111 -6.36 8.55 -8.68
C ASP A 111 -6.69 9.27 -7.36
N ALA A 112 -7.30 10.46 -7.45
CA ALA A 112 -7.77 11.22 -6.31
C ALA A 112 -8.70 10.41 -5.38
N GLY A 113 -8.33 10.35 -4.11
CA GLY A 113 -9.10 9.64 -3.08
C GLY A 113 -8.83 8.14 -3.10
N THR A 114 -7.62 7.72 -3.49
CA THR A 114 -7.22 6.31 -3.52
C THR A 114 -5.84 6.09 -2.90
N ILE A 115 -5.68 4.96 -2.23
CA ILE A 115 -4.39 4.41 -1.80
C ILE A 115 -4.21 3.10 -2.54
N VAL A 116 -3.17 2.97 -3.35
CA VAL A 116 -2.91 1.79 -4.17
C VAL A 116 -1.62 1.11 -3.75
N VAL A 117 -1.67 -0.18 -3.43
CA VAL A 117 -0.49 -1.01 -3.21
C VAL A 117 -0.28 -1.87 -4.44
N LYS A 118 0.80 -1.63 -5.19
CA LYS A 118 1.23 -2.47 -6.32
C LYS A 118 2.36 -3.38 -5.88
N ILE A 119 2.22 -4.69 -6.06
CA ILE A 119 3.26 -5.68 -5.75
C ILE A 119 3.77 -6.25 -7.06
N LYS A 120 5.09 -6.25 -7.23
CA LYS A 120 5.80 -6.76 -8.41
C LYS A 120 6.72 -7.90 -8.01
N ARG A 121 6.73 -8.99 -8.78
CA ARG A 121 7.68 -10.11 -8.62
C ARG A 121 8.98 -9.79 -9.34
N VAL A 122 10.10 -9.93 -8.66
CA VAL A 122 11.41 -9.45 -9.14
C VAL A 122 12.54 -10.44 -8.86
N LYS A 123 13.60 -10.37 -9.66
CA LYS A 123 14.91 -10.97 -9.36
C LYS A 123 15.88 -9.85 -9.01
N ARG A 124 16.58 -9.96 -7.88
CA ARG A 124 17.64 -9.02 -7.51
C ARG A 124 18.87 -9.27 -8.37
N VAL A 125 19.44 -8.21 -8.92
CA VAL A 125 20.64 -8.30 -9.79
C VAL A 125 21.89 -7.85 -9.05
N ALA A 126 21.91 -6.60 -8.57
CA ALA A 126 23.08 -6.04 -7.91
C ALA A 126 22.67 -5.06 -6.80
N ALA A 127 23.56 -4.84 -5.84
CA ALA A 127 23.40 -3.76 -4.89
C ALA A 127 23.64 -2.42 -5.60
N ARG A 128 22.84 -1.39 -5.27
CA ARG A 128 23.02 -0.02 -5.75
C ARG A 128 22.85 0.97 -4.60
N PRO A 129 23.35 2.22 -4.70
CA PRO A 129 23.09 3.25 -3.70
C PRO A 129 21.59 3.47 -3.47
N SER A 130 21.22 3.83 -2.25
CA SER A 130 19.84 4.21 -1.93
C SER A 130 19.41 5.42 -2.75
N ASN A 131 18.10 5.56 -2.95
CA ASN A 131 17.60 6.70 -3.70
C ASN A 131 17.79 7.97 -2.90
N PRO A 132 18.14 9.08 -3.57
CA PRO A 132 18.20 10.37 -2.91
C PRO A 132 16.85 10.66 -2.29
N VAL A 133 16.88 11.27 -1.12
CA VAL A 133 15.68 11.80 -0.49
C VAL A 133 15.14 12.89 -1.40
N ARG A 134 13.92 12.70 -1.89
CA ARG A 134 13.25 13.75 -2.67
C ARG A 134 12.65 14.72 -1.66
N PRO A 135 12.92 16.04 -1.76
CA PRO A 135 12.20 16.99 -0.96
C PRO A 135 10.72 16.77 -1.25
N VAL A 136 9.97 16.53 -0.18
CA VAL A 136 8.51 16.60 -0.23
C VAL A 136 8.24 18.10 -0.39
N GLY A 137 8.30 18.59 -1.63
CA GLY A 137 7.66 19.85 -1.96
C GLY A 137 6.20 19.78 -1.51
N ASP A 138 5.46 20.88 -1.63
CA ASP A 138 4.00 20.84 -1.45
C ASP A 138 3.36 20.10 -2.63
N VAL A 139 3.75 18.83 -2.81
CA VAL A 139 3.06 17.79 -3.55
C VAL A 139 1.83 17.44 -2.71
N ALA A 140 1.01 18.46 -2.44
CA ALA A 140 -0.42 18.27 -2.32
C ALA A 140 -0.79 17.50 -3.57
N ALA A 141 -1.47 16.37 -3.40
CA ALA A 141 -1.94 15.56 -4.51
C ALA A 141 -2.75 16.46 -5.46
N SER A 142 -2.09 16.96 -6.50
CA SER A 142 -2.62 17.96 -7.41
C SER A 142 -3.62 17.24 -8.29
N GLY A 143 -4.87 17.36 -7.91
CA GLY A 143 -5.99 16.73 -8.58
C GLY A 143 -7.24 17.51 -8.23
N LYS A 144 -8.10 17.75 -9.21
CA LYS A 144 -9.45 18.28 -9.00
C LYS A 144 -10.21 17.42 -7.99
N LYS A 145 -10.18 17.83 -6.74
CA LYS A 145 -11.04 17.33 -5.68
C LYS A 145 -12.00 18.45 -5.31
N LYS A 146 -13.24 18.08 -4.94
CA LYS A 146 -14.16 19.11 -4.48
C LYS A 146 -13.61 19.66 -3.17
N VAL A 147 -13.72 20.98 -2.98
CA VAL A 147 -13.38 21.60 -1.71
C VAL A 147 -14.07 20.84 -0.58
N GLY A 148 -13.28 20.42 0.42
CA GLY A 148 -13.76 19.61 1.54
C GLY A 148 -13.68 18.08 1.36
N ASP A 149 -13.37 17.57 0.17
CA ASP A 149 -13.05 16.14 -0.01
C ASP A 149 -11.75 15.78 0.73
N LEU A 150 -11.60 14.52 1.11
CA LEU A 150 -10.38 14.01 1.73
C LEU A 150 -9.27 13.78 0.69
N CYS A 151 -8.05 14.14 1.07
CA CYS A 151 -6.80 13.82 0.40
C CYS A 151 -5.77 13.21 1.35
N VAL A 152 -4.71 12.63 0.78
CA VAL A 152 -3.54 12.26 1.54
C VAL A 152 -2.63 13.48 1.65
N GLY A 153 -2.42 13.93 2.87
CA GLY A 153 -1.43 14.92 3.25
C GLY A 153 -0.23 14.30 3.98
N PHE A 154 0.71 15.17 4.34
CA PHE A 154 1.91 14.81 5.07
C PHE A 154 1.94 15.55 6.40
N GLY A 155 1.94 14.79 7.51
CA GLY A 155 1.94 15.35 8.86
C GLY A 155 3.27 16.01 9.24
N GLN A 156 3.35 16.43 10.51
CA GLN A 156 4.57 17.02 11.06
C GLN A 156 5.75 16.05 10.97
N GLU A 157 6.91 16.57 10.57
CA GLU A 157 8.13 15.80 10.46
C GLU A 157 8.53 15.18 11.81
N ARG A 158 8.83 13.89 11.81
CA ARG A 158 9.27 13.12 12.98
C ARG A 158 10.55 12.35 12.71
N SER A 159 11.29 12.04 13.77
CA SER A 159 12.48 11.18 13.69
C SER A 159 12.11 9.76 13.24
N THR A 160 12.95 9.15 12.42
CA THR A 160 12.80 7.77 11.92
C THR A 160 14.16 7.07 11.87
N THR A 161 14.15 5.76 11.65
CA THR A 161 15.37 4.97 11.51
C THR A 161 16.21 5.44 10.33
N LEU A 162 17.53 5.37 10.48
CA LEU A 162 18.49 5.72 9.43
C LEU A 162 18.19 4.95 8.13
N GLN A 163 18.24 5.65 6.99
CA GLN A 163 18.07 5.01 5.69
C GLN A 163 19.27 4.09 5.43
N TYR A 164 19.01 2.85 4.98
CA TYR A 164 20.09 2.03 4.45
C TYR A 164 20.80 2.75 3.29
N HIS A 165 22.13 2.69 3.28
CA HIS A 165 22.96 3.31 2.24
C HIS A 165 22.83 2.61 0.87
N SER A 166 22.32 1.38 0.86
CA SER A 166 22.15 0.57 -0.36
C SER A 166 20.73 0.00 -0.49
N THR A 167 20.32 -0.17 -1.73
CA THR A 167 19.13 -0.92 -2.18
C THR A 167 19.55 -1.90 -3.28
N TRP A 168 18.59 -2.50 -3.98
CA TRP A 168 18.83 -3.47 -5.05
C TRP A 168 18.40 -2.90 -6.41
N SER A 169 19.16 -3.22 -7.45
CA SER A 169 18.64 -3.26 -8.82
C SER A 169 17.88 -4.57 -9.02
N VAL A 170 16.85 -4.50 -9.85
CA VAL A 170 15.93 -5.61 -10.07
C VAL A 170 15.55 -5.73 -11.53
N VAL A 171 15.30 -6.97 -11.95
CA VAL A 171 14.69 -7.32 -13.24
C VAL A 171 13.38 -8.06 -12.98
N PRO A 172 12.47 -8.14 -13.96
CA PRO A 172 11.23 -8.88 -13.77
C PRO A 172 11.50 -10.37 -13.51
N TYR A 173 10.68 -10.97 -12.65
CA TYR A 173 10.75 -12.42 -12.44
C TYR A 173 10.07 -13.20 -13.57
N ASP A 174 8.89 -12.72 -13.99
CA ASP A 174 7.96 -13.41 -14.89
C ASP A 174 8.31 -13.28 -16.36
N ASP A 175 8.82 -12.12 -16.74
CA ASP A 175 9.19 -11.80 -18.12
C ASP A 175 10.61 -11.20 -18.13
N PRO A 176 11.65 -12.04 -18.26
CA PRO A 176 13.03 -11.56 -18.21
C PRO A 176 13.44 -10.71 -19.41
N GLU A 177 12.65 -10.70 -20.49
CA GLU A 177 12.91 -9.87 -21.67
C GLU A 177 12.42 -8.43 -21.47
N SER A 178 11.42 -8.23 -20.61
CA SER A 178 10.94 -6.90 -20.27
C SER A 178 11.95 -6.13 -19.42
N GLU A 179 12.11 -4.85 -19.74
CA GLU A 179 12.95 -3.93 -18.95
C GLU A 179 12.32 -3.60 -17.58
N LYS A 180 10.98 -3.66 -17.47
CA LYS A 180 10.21 -3.22 -16.30
C LYS A 180 9.25 -4.31 -15.83
N PRO A 181 9.29 -4.74 -14.55
CA PRO A 181 8.38 -5.71 -14.01
C PRO A 181 6.98 -5.14 -14.02
N SER A 182 6.07 -5.94 -14.56
CA SER A 182 4.65 -5.71 -14.49
C SER A 182 4.14 -5.89 -13.06
N THR A 183 2.97 -5.31 -12.80
CA THR A 183 2.28 -5.50 -11.51
C THR A 183 1.67 -6.89 -11.46
N TYR A 184 2.05 -7.66 -10.46
CA TYR A 184 1.54 -9.03 -10.26
C TYR A 184 0.17 -9.06 -9.56
N VAL A 185 0.00 -8.15 -8.59
CA VAL A 185 -1.27 -7.90 -7.89
C VAL A 185 -1.33 -6.45 -7.44
N SER A 186 -2.53 -5.87 -7.43
CA SER A 186 -2.78 -4.56 -6.86
C SER A 186 -3.96 -4.54 -5.89
N PHE A 187 -3.83 -3.74 -4.83
CA PHE A 187 -4.87 -3.49 -3.84
C PHE A 187 -5.22 -2.00 -3.86
N VAL A 188 -6.48 -1.67 -4.07
CA VAL A 188 -6.99 -0.30 -4.22
C VAL A 188 -7.96 0.02 -3.09
N PHE A 189 -7.54 0.89 -2.18
CA PHE A 189 -8.37 1.39 -1.10
C PHE A 189 -8.93 2.76 -1.47
N ARG A 190 -10.24 2.84 -1.71
CA ARG A 190 -10.95 4.09 -1.99
C ARG A 190 -11.40 4.68 -0.66
N TYR A 191 -10.81 5.79 -0.24
CA TYR A 191 -11.12 6.37 1.07
C TYR A 191 -12.05 7.59 0.94
N ARG A 192 -13.03 7.69 1.84
CA ARG A 192 -13.98 8.82 1.93
C ARG A 192 -14.34 9.06 3.40
N SER A 193 -14.98 10.19 3.68
CA SER A 193 -15.51 10.44 5.02
C SER A 193 -16.52 9.36 5.40
N ALA A 194 -16.61 9.03 6.69
CA ALA A 194 -17.61 8.08 7.18
C ALA A 194 -19.03 8.50 6.78
N GLU A 195 -19.34 9.80 6.90
CA GLU A 195 -20.64 10.37 6.53
C GLU A 195 -20.96 10.17 5.04
N PHE A 196 -19.95 10.31 4.16
CA PHE A 196 -20.14 10.04 2.74
C PHE A 196 -20.49 8.56 2.53
N LEU A 197 -19.74 7.63 3.14
CA LEU A 197 -19.98 6.19 2.99
C LEU A 197 -21.36 5.78 3.53
N GLU A 198 -21.78 6.33 4.66
CA GLU A 198 -23.12 6.11 5.23
C GLU A 198 -24.21 6.65 4.29
N SER A 199 -24.06 7.89 3.78
CA SER A 199 -25.04 8.52 2.89
C SER A 199 -25.25 7.77 1.57
N GLN A 200 -24.22 7.07 1.09
CA GLN A 200 -24.26 6.26 -0.11
C GLN A 200 -24.72 4.82 0.16
N GLY A 201 -25.01 4.46 1.42
CA GLY A 201 -25.36 3.10 1.81
C GLY A 201 -24.21 2.09 1.68
N ILE A 202 -22.96 2.58 1.66
CA ILE A 202 -21.75 1.74 1.57
C ILE A 202 -21.37 1.22 2.96
N ALA A 203 -21.47 2.08 3.98
CA ALA A 203 -21.21 1.75 5.38
C ALA A 203 -22.54 1.73 6.18
N PRO A 204 -22.65 0.88 7.22
CA PRO A 204 -23.82 0.87 8.09
C PRO A 204 -23.92 2.18 8.90
N ASP A 205 -25.13 2.75 9.00
CA ASP A 205 -25.41 3.90 9.86
C ASP A 205 -25.27 3.49 11.33
N VAL A 206 -24.16 3.86 11.97
CA VAL A 206 -23.89 3.54 13.38
C VAL A 206 -24.68 4.48 14.31
N LYS A 207 -24.99 5.70 13.86
CA LYS A 207 -25.64 6.74 14.67
C LYS A 207 -27.09 6.37 15.02
N GLN A 208 -27.77 5.58 14.20
CA GLN A 208 -29.16 5.15 14.48
C GLN A 208 -29.31 4.11 15.60
N ARG A 209 -28.24 3.41 16.02
CA ARG A 209 -28.38 2.34 17.03
C ARG A 209 -28.40 2.80 18.47
N MET A 210 -28.03 4.05 18.76
CA MET A 210 -27.95 4.56 20.14
C MET A 210 -29.14 5.41 20.58
N ALA A 211 -30.16 5.63 19.75
CA ALA A 211 -31.41 6.17 20.27
C ALA A 211 -32.01 5.11 21.21
N PRO A 212 -32.03 5.32 22.54
CA PRO A 212 -32.70 4.39 23.42
C PRO A 212 -34.15 4.35 22.96
N LYS A 213 -34.71 3.15 22.80
CA LYS A 213 -36.15 2.96 22.66
C LYS A 213 -36.77 3.52 23.94
N LEU A 214 -37.02 4.83 23.95
CA LEU A 214 -37.65 5.53 25.04
C LEU A 214 -39.02 4.90 25.15
N GLY A 215 -39.23 4.21 26.27
CA GLY A 215 -40.26 3.20 26.43
C GLY A 215 -41.58 3.63 25.82
N GLU A 216 -42.07 2.78 24.92
CA GLU A 216 -43.49 2.71 24.59
C GLU A 216 -44.20 2.32 25.90
N LYS A 217 -44.53 3.34 26.69
CA LYS A 217 -45.41 3.22 27.84
C LYS A 217 -46.72 2.70 27.29
N ARG A 218 -46.92 1.38 27.41
CA ARG A 218 -48.25 0.77 27.39
C ARG A 218 -49.15 1.65 28.24
N ARG A 219 -50.01 2.43 27.57
CA ARG A 219 -51.20 3.01 28.18
C ARG A 219 -52.06 1.81 28.60
N VAL A 220 -51.88 1.36 29.84
CA VAL A 220 -52.87 0.52 30.49
C VAL A 220 -54.07 1.44 30.72
N SER A 221 -55.17 1.13 30.04
CA SER A 221 -56.46 1.75 30.28
C SER A 221 -56.86 1.57 31.74
N SER A 222 -57.17 2.68 32.38
CA SER A 222 -57.69 2.82 33.73
C SER A 222 -58.97 2.00 33.97
N LEU A 223 -59.01 1.26 35.08
CA LEU A 223 -60.24 0.86 35.79
C LEU A 223 -60.08 1.15 37.31
N PRO A 224 -61.19 1.40 38.05
CA PRO A 224 -61.21 2.13 39.33
C PRO A 224 -61.01 1.24 40.58
N PRO A 225 -60.89 1.83 41.80
CA PRO A 225 -60.26 1.20 42.96
C PRO A 225 -61.26 0.53 43.92
N ALA A 226 -60.84 -0.57 44.55
CA ALA A 226 -61.51 -1.14 45.72
C ALA A 226 -60.50 -1.67 46.76
N THR A 227 -60.47 -0.96 47.89
CA THR A 227 -60.39 -1.43 49.30
C THR A 227 -59.37 -2.50 49.73
N LEU A 228 -58.41 -2.01 50.54
CA LEU A 228 -57.92 -2.51 51.84
C LEU A 228 -58.15 -3.99 52.22
N ALA A 229 -57.05 -4.72 52.40
CA ALA A 229 -56.85 -5.61 53.56
C ALA A 229 -55.34 -5.91 53.75
N ALA A 230 -54.89 -5.77 54.99
CA ALA A 230 -53.53 -6.00 55.45
C ALA A 230 -53.24 -7.50 55.66
N VAL A 231 -52.07 -8.00 55.25
CA VAL A 231 -51.45 -9.21 55.84
C VAL A 231 -49.92 -9.12 55.75
N LEU A 232 -49.33 -8.98 56.94
CA LEU A 232 -48.15 -9.64 57.52
C LEU A 232 -46.97 -10.10 56.63
N ALA A 233 -45.82 -9.53 57.00
CA ALA A 233 -44.43 -10.01 56.98
C ALA A 233 -44.11 -11.47 56.61
N THR A 234 -43.09 -11.63 55.75
CA THR A 234 -41.99 -12.61 55.93
C THR A 234 -40.69 -12.12 55.27
N PRO A 235 -39.50 -12.30 55.89
CA PRO A 235 -38.21 -11.94 55.31
C PRO A 235 -37.71 -12.99 54.31
N SER A 236 -37.17 -12.52 53.18
CA SER A 236 -36.62 -13.33 52.08
C SER A 236 -35.14 -13.67 52.32
N PRO A 237 -34.68 -14.92 52.06
CA PRO A 237 -33.32 -15.36 52.34
C PRO A 237 -32.31 -14.96 51.25
N SER A 238 -31.10 -14.64 51.70
CA SER A 238 -29.92 -14.25 50.92
C SER A 238 -29.44 -15.33 49.93
N PRO A 239 -28.81 -14.93 48.80
CA PRO A 239 -28.26 -15.85 47.81
C PRO A 239 -26.94 -16.52 48.27
N PRO A 240 -26.68 -17.78 47.84
CA PRO A 240 -25.50 -18.54 48.26
C PRO A 240 -24.21 -18.08 47.54
N LYS A 241 -23.12 -18.04 48.32
CA LYS A 241 -21.75 -17.77 47.86
C LYS A 241 -21.23 -18.95 47.03
N LYS A 242 -20.66 -18.65 45.86
CA LYS A 242 -19.97 -19.61 44.99
C LYS A 242 -18.67 -20.12 45.65
N PRO A 243 -18.31 -21.40 45.47
CA PRO A 243 -17.07 -21.96 46.01
C PRO A 243 -15.84 -21.50 45.23
N ARG A 244 -14.80 -21.16 46.00
CA ARG A 244 -13.45 -20.79 45.57
C ARG A 244 -12.71 -22.07 45.15
N LEU A 245 -12.38 -22.17 43.86
CA LEU A 245 -11.54 -23.23 43.31
C LEU A 245 -10.09 -23.00 43.76
N GLU A 246 -9.60 -23.85 44.66
CA GLU A 246 -8.17 -23.98 44.97
C GLU A 246 -7.50 -24.86 43.90
N TYR A 247 -6.55 -24.28 43.18
CA TYR A 247 -5.64 -25.03 42.32
C TYR A 247 -4.45 -25.50 43.16
N ASN A 248 -4.50 -26.77 43.57
CA ASN A 248 -3.34 -27.50 44.08
C ASN A 248 -2.37 -27.76 42.92
N ARG A 249 -1.19 -27.12 42.96
CA ARG A 249 -0.02 -27.50 42.15
C ARG A 249 0.84 -28.47 42.95
N PRO A 250 1.06 -29.72 42.50
CA PRO A 250 2.14 -30.54 43.01
C PRO A 250 3.49 -30.07 42.46
N ARG A 251 4.45 -30.00 43.37
CA ARG A 251 5.86 -29.70 43.18
C ARG A 251 6.62 -31.04 43.18
N LEU A 252 7.33 -31.38 42.11
CA LEU A 252 8.27 -32.51 41.99
C LEU A 252 9.17 -32.20 40.77
N THR A 253 10.42 -31.76 40.98
CA THR A 253 11.70 -32.50 41.05
C THR A 253 12.49 -32.43 39.75
N GLU A 254 13.80 -32.23 39.92
CA GLU A 254 14.84 -31.93 38.94
C GLU A 254 15.35 -33.20 38.17
N PRO A 255 16.57 -33.22 37.56
CA PRO A 255 16.74 -33.19 36.11
C PRO A 255 17.29 -34.53 35.57
N ILE A 256 16.95 -34.86 34.33
CA ILE A 256 17.62 -35.96 33.61
C ILE A 256 18.40 -35.36 32.44
N SER A 257 19.72 -35.48 32.55
CA SER A 257 20.70 -35.27 31.50
C SER A 257 20.56 -36.37 30.45
N ILE A 258 20.30 -36.01 29.20
CA ILE A 258 20.49 -36.91 28.05
C ILE A 258 21.36 -36.19 27.02
N HIS A 259 22.56 -36.73 26.93
CA HIS A 259 23.52 -36.64 25.86
C HIS A 259 22.94 -37.43 24.66
N ASP A 260 22.65 -36.81 23.51
CA ASP A 260 23.11 -37.34 22.21
C ASP A 260 22.82 -36.39 21.03
N GLN A 261 23.64 -36.61 20.01
CA GLN A 261 23.93 -35.86 18.81
C GLN A 261 22.80 -35.92 17.77
N GLY A 262 22.63 -34.83 17.01
CA GLY A 262 21.76 -34.82 15.85
C GLY A 262 21.68 -33.44 15.21
N ALA A 263 22.56 -33.17 14.25
CA ALA A 263 22.64 -31.94 13.50
C ALA A 263 21.32 -31.66 12.74
N PHE A 264 20.53 -30.72 13.26
CA PHE A 264 19.53 -30.00 12.47
C PHE A 264 19.96 -28.54 12.36
N ALA A 265 20.26 -28.14 11.12
CA ALA A 265 20.56 -26.78 10.74
C ALA A 265 19.38 -25.87 11.12
N THR A 266 19.51 -25.19 12.25
CA THR A 266 18.67 -24.05 12.60
C THR A 266 18.97 -22.95 11.59
N ARG A 267 18.08 -22.79 10.60
CA ARG A 267 17.98 -21.55 9.82
C ARG A 267 17.81 -20.41 10.81
N ARG A 268 18.89 -19.69 11.06
CA ARG A 268 18.84 -18.38 11.69
C ARG A 268 17.83 -17.55 10.90
N THR A 269 16.76 -17.11 11.57
CA THR A 269 15.97 -15.96 11.15
C THR A 269 16.91 -14.76 11.17
N SER A 270 17.63 -14.58 10.07
CA SER A 270 18.45 -13.41 9.76
C SER A 270 17.62 -12.18 10.09
N GLY A 271 18.07 -11.33 11.03
CA GLY A 271 17.39 -10.10 11.39
C GLY A 271 16.90 -9.37 10.14
N ASP A 272 15.59 -9.14 10.07
CA ASP A 272 14.86 -8.67 8.91
C ASP A 272 15.52 -7.43 8.26
N ILE A 273 16.35 -7.63 7.25
CA ILE A 273 16.98 -6.57 6.46
C ILE A 273 15.92 -6.01 5.49
N LYS A 274 14.98 -5.21 5.99
CA LYS A 274 13.91 -4.61 5.17
C LYS A 274 14.46 -3.39 4.40
N ARG A 275 14.79 -3.54 3.12
CA ARG A 275 15.27 -2.44 2.25
C ARG A 275 14.11 -1.77 1.49
N VAL A 276 14.30 -0.49 1.14
CA VAL A 276 13.31 0.31 0.42
C VAL A 276 13.38 0.02 -1.08
N ALA A 277 12.24 -0.27 -1.71
CA ALA A 277 12.11 -0.50 -3.14
C ALA A 277 12.12 0.82 -3.92
N SER A 278 12.67 0.82 -5.13
CA SER A 278 12.60 1.96 -6.04
C SER A 278 12.98 1.59 -7.45
N TRP A 279 12.31 2.24 -8.38
CA TRP A 279 12.63 2.25 -9.79
C TRP A 279 13.31 3.58 -10.12
N LYS A 280 14.48 3.49 -10.74
CA LYS A 280 14.99 4.55 -11.59
C LYS A 280 15.21 3.90 -12.94
N ASP A 281 14.76 4.56 -14.01
CA ASP A 281 15.35 4.34 -15.32
C ASP A 281 16.86 4.60 -15.14
N ALA A 282 17.69 3.59 -15.34
CA ALA A 282 19.11 3.82 -15.43
C ALA A 282 19.31 4.78 -16.61
N PRO A 283 20.05 5.89 -16.47
CA PRO A 283 20.43 6.65 -17.65
C PRO A 283 21.21 5.68 -18.54
N SER A 284 20.67 5.36 -19.71
CA SER A 284 21.41 4.69 -20.77
C SER A 284 22.57 5.62 -21.10
N LEU A 285 23.76 5.35 -20.55
CA LEU A 285 24.98 6.00 -20.98
C LEU A 285 25.09 5.76 -22.50
N PRO A 286 25.15 6.80 -23.34
CA PRO A 286 25.43 6.60 -24.74
C PRO A 286 26.86 6.06 -24.83
N SER A 287 26.99 4.75 -25.08
CA SER A 287 28.25 4.11 -25.43
C SER A 287 28.68 4.53 -26.85
N GLN A 288 29.03 5.79 -27.04
CA GLN A 288 29.91 6.18 -28.15
C GLN A 288 31.36 5.98 -27.71
N GLY A 289 31.76 4.71 -27.64
CA GLY A 289 33.17 4.33 -27.67
C GLY A 289 33.66 4.38 -29.12
N VAL A 290 34.22 5.51 -29.53
CA VAL A 290 34.99 5.61 -30.78
C VAL A 290 36.28 4.81 -30.59
N VAL A 291 36.35 3.63 -31.21
CA VAL A 291 37.61 2.88 -31.35
C VAL A 291 38.41 3.52 -32.47
N ILE A 292 39.42 4.31 -32.10
CA ILE A 292 40.41 4.85 -33.05
C ILE A 292 41.44 3.75 -33.33
N PHE A 293 41.40 3.20 -34.55
CA PHE A 293 42.50 2.41 -35.08
C PHE A 293 43.56 3.34 -35.71
N PRO A 294 44.86 3.21 -35.39
CA PRO A 294 45.90 3.89 -36.14
C PRO A 294 46.06 3.22 -37.51
N ARG A 295 45.52 3.85 -38.57
CA ARG A 295 45.71 3.39 -39.95
C ARG A 295 46.96 4.02 -40.55
N SER A 296 47.89 3.15 -40.89
CA SER A 296 49.14 3.39 -41.62
C SER A 296 48.91 4.22 -42.89
N GLN A 297 49.78 5.21 -43.09
CA GLN A 297 49.87 6.03 -44.30
C GLN A 297 50.32 5.18 -45.48
N ARG A 298 49.51 5.14 -46.56
CA ARG A 298 50.02 5.08 -47.93
C ARG A 298 49.19 5.98 -48.82
N ALA A 299 49.88 6.93 -49.43
CA ALA A 299 49.42 7.72 -50.55
C ALA A 299 49.18 6.82 -51.77
N ILE A 300 48.14 7.14 -52.56
CA ILE A 300 48.12 7.20 -54.02
C ILE A 300 46.95 8.10 -54.42
N SER A 301 47.21 8.91 -55.43
CA SER A 301 46.40 9.97 -56.00
C SER A 301 45.51 9.51 -57.16
N THR A 302 44.55 10.39 -57.50
CA THR A 302 43.99 10.70 -58.83
C THR A 302 42.57 10.22 -59.21
N THR A 303 41.78 11.23 -59.60
CA THR A 303 40.85 11.32 -60.76
C THR A 303 39.32 11.13 -60.59
N ASN A 304 38.63 12.28 -60.73
CA ASN A 304 37.33 12.61 -61.37
C ASN A 304 36.44 11.49 -61.97
N HIS A 305 35.11 11.58 -61.72
CA HIS A 305 34.13 12.11 -62.69
C HIS A 305 32.69 12.21 -62.12
N ASN A 306 31.94 13.19 -62.64
CA ASN A 306 30.47 13.40 -62.66
C ASN A 306 29.65 12.08 -62.76
N SER A 307 28.34 11.97 -62.46
CA SER A 307 27.22 12.77 -62.99
C SER A 307 25.85 12.20 -62.50
N PHE A 308 24.83 13.06 -62.46
CA PHE A 308 23.39 12.85 -62.72
C PHE A 308 22.43 12.16 -61.70
N LEU A 309 21.29 12.87 -61.50
CA LEU A 309 20.00 12.55 -60.84
C LEU A 309 19.14 11.57 -61.71
N PRO A 310 17.80 11.33 -61.52
CA PRO A 310 16.84 11.58 -60.40
C PRO A 310 15.86 10.39 -60.10
N SER A 311 14.97 10.59 -59.11
CA SER A 311 13.53 10.14 -59.02
C SER A 311 13.22 8.62 -59.05
N SER A 312 12.29 8.02 -58.28
CA SER A 312 10.87 8.37 -58.11
C SER A 312 10.18 7.40 -57.11
N ASN A 313 9.24 7.94 -56.33
CA ASN A 313 7.86 7.47 -56.07
C ASN A 313 7.44 6.09 -55.51
N SER A 314 6.24 6.20 -54.90
CA SER A 314 5.17 5.24 -54.53
C SER A 314 5.40 4.41 -53.26
N SER A 315 4.69 4.60 -52.14
CA SER A 315 3.25 4.70 -51.81
C SER A 315 2.60 3.35 -51.47
N GLU A 316 1.72 3.39 -50.46
CA GLU A 316 0.73 2.37 -50.04
C GLU A 316 1.25 1.23 -49.15
N THR A 317 0.58 0.72 -48.11
CA THR A 317 -0.73 0.99 -47.45
C THR A 317 -0.77 0.15 -46.15
N SER A 318 -1.49 0.67 -45.15
CA SER A 318 -2.28 -0.03 -44.12
C SER A 318 -1.78 -1.32 -43.44
N THR A 319 -1.73 -1.29 -42.10
CA THR A 319 -2.66 -2.08 -41.26
C THR A 319 -2.76 -1.45 -39.88
N LEU A 320 -4.00 -1.15 -39.48
CA LEU A 320 -4.40 -0.85 -38.11
C LEU A 320 -4.11 -2.05 -37.21
N SER A 321 -3.56 -1.79 -36.03
CA SER A 321 -3.77 -2.58 -34.83
C SER A 321 -3.75 -1.62 -33.65
N ASP A 322 -4.95 -1.42 -33.07
CA ASP A 322 -5.19 -0.74 -31.81
C ASP A 322 -4.56 -1.54 -30.66
N ASP A 323 -3.46 -1.06 -30.12
CA ASP A 323 -2.87 -1.48 -28.84
C ASP A 323 -2.03 -0.30 -28.29
N ASP A 324 -2.69 0.68 -27.69
CA ASP A 324 -2.06 1.84 -27.05
C ASP A 324 -2.76 2.10 -25.70
N ASP A 325 -2.37 1.36 -24.64
CA ASP A 325 -2.83 1.65 -23.26
C ASP A 325 -1.70 1.66 -22.20
N ASP A 326 -0.42 1.65 -22.60
CA ASP A 326 0.73 1.68 -21.66
C ASP A 326 1.65 2.91 -21.81
N ARG A 327 1.19 3.95 -22.51
CA ARG A 327 2.02 5.12 -22.85
C ARG A 327 1.78 6.34 -21.96
N TYR A 328 1.90 6.21 -20.64
CA TYR A 328 1.99 7.38 -19.73
C TYR A 328 2.93 7.14 -18.53
N GLU A 329 4.16 6.71 -18.81
CA GLU A 329 5.32 6.96 -17.92
C GLU A 329 6.40 7.71 -18.71
N ARG A 330 6.11 8.95 -19.10
CA ARG A 330 7.15 9.92 -19.47
C ARG A 330 6.82 11.26 -18.82
N SER A 331 7.89 11.99 -18.52
CA SER A 331 7.95 13.34 -17.95
C SER A 331 7.55 13.49 -16.48
N PHE A 332 8.51 13.24 -15.58
CA PHE A 332 8.92 14.23 -14.56
C PHE A 332 10.42 14.00 -14.30
N SER A 333 11.23 14.88 -14.90
CA SER A 333 12.68 15.01 -14.67
C SER A 333 12.93 15.95 -13.49
#